data_AF-A0A7Y6ZR28-F1
#
_entry.id   AF-A0A7Y6ZR28-F1
#
_cell.length_a   1.000
_cell.length_b   1.000
_cell.length_c   1.000
_cell.angle_alpha   90.00
_cell.angle_beta   90.00
_cell.angle_gamma   90.00
#
_symmetry.space_group_name_H-M   'P 1'
#
loop_
_entity.id
_entity.type
_entity.pdbx_description
1 polymer ?
#
loop_
_entity_poly.entity_id
_entity_poly.type
_entity_poly.pdbx_seq_one_letter_code
_entity_poly.pdbx_strand_id
1 'polypeptide(L)'
;MHSQEKRTFLQHRFDGYKMILTKDHSTTKLTAIKHKLESIGVLFTFTNVKRNRKKEIIGAVFTIRNKKSNATVRFENGKPIPDILIGEVNDIVFIKPSNKIKTDVKNILHQKN
;
A
#
# COMPACT_ATOMS: atom_id res chain seq x y z
N MET A 1 4.35 19.10 24.36
CA MET A 1 4.48 17.86 23.56
C MET A 1 3.59 17.81 22.30
N HIS A 2 2.61 18.71 22.10
CA HIS A 2 1.64 18.66 20.97
C HIS A 2 2.11 19.23 19.60
N SER A 3 3.33 19.78 19.48
CA SER A 3 3.76 20.50 18.27
C SER A 3 4.50 19.62 17.25
N GLN A 4 5.16 18.55 17.70
CA GLN A 4 5.96 17.67 16.84
C GLN A 4 5.08 16.76 15.98
N GLU A 5 4.00 16.21 16.53
CA GLU A 5 3.09 15.31 15.81
C GLU A 5 2.39 16.01 14.63
N LYS A 6 2.01 17.29 14.80
CA LYS A 6 1.40 18.09 13.72
C LYS A 6 2.37 18.37 12.58
N ARG A 7 3.65 18.65 12.88
CA ARG A 7 4.67 18.87 11.85
C ARG A 7 4.93 17.62 11.03
N THR A 8 5.02 16.46 11.67
CA THR A 8 5.20 15.18 10.99
C THR A 8 4.00 14.87 10.07
N PHE A 9 2.77 15.17 10.52
CA PHE A 9 1.56 15.06 9.70
C PHE A 9 1.57 15.95 8.44
N LEU A 10 2.04 17.19 8.56
CA LEU A 10 2.13 18.13 7.43
C LEU A 10 3.27 17.76 6.46
N GLN A 11 4.41 17.32 6.97
CA GLN A 11 5.57 16.89 6.17
C GLN A 11 5.23 15.64 5.33
N HIS A 12 4.56 14.64 5.93
CA HIS A 12 4.15 13.43 5.21
C HIS A 12 3.18 13.69 4.04
N ARG A 13 2.40 14.77 4.10
CA ARG A 13 1.54 15.17 2.97
C ARG A 13 2.34 15.63 1.76
N PHE A 14 3.52 16.23 1.97
CA PHE A 14 4.35 16.77 0.89
C PHE A 14 5.14 15.70 0.12
N ASP A 15 5.59 14.61 0.77
CA ASP A 15 6.32 13.51 0.10
C ASP A 15 5.40 12.36 -0.40
N GLY A 16 4.14 12.38 0.02
CA GLY A 16 3.17 11.33 -0.27
C GLY A 16 3.27 10.12 0.67
N TYR A 17 2.20 9.34 0.71
CA TYR A 17 2.10 8.13 1.53
C TYR A 17 2.11 6.90 0.64
N LYS A 18 2.88 5.87 0.99
CA LYS A 18 3.03 4.65 0.19
C LYS A 18 3.04 3.42 1.10
N MET A 19 2.40 2.35 0.67
CA MET A 19 2.35 1.08 1.39
C MET A 19 2.28 -0.10 0.44
N ILE A 20 2.91 -1.21 0.82
CA ILE A 20 2.85 -2.47 0.06
C ILE A 20 1.72 -3.34 0.62
N LEU A 21 0.85 -3.82 -0.26
CA LEU A 21 -0.13 -4.85 0.01
C LEU A 21 0.34 -6.15 -0.64
N THR A 22 0.39 -7.22 0.14
CA THR A 22 0.85 -8.54 -0.30
C THR A 22 -0.31 -9.54 -0.24
N LYS A 23 -0.16 -10.66 -0.94
CA LYS A 23 -1.10 -11.80 -0.90
C LYS A 23 -1.33 -12.37 0.51
N ASP A 24 -0.39 -12.15 1.43
CA ASP A 24 -0.38 -12.74 2.78
C ASP A 24 -1.15 -11.88 3.81
N HIS A 25 -1.73 -10.75 3.38
CA HIS A 25 -2.51 -9.90 4.27
C HIS A 25 -3.85 -10.55 4.67
N SER A 26 -4.00 -10.77 5.97
CA SER A 26 -5.27 -11.15 6.58
C SER A 26 -6.28 -9.99 6.51
N THR A 27 -7.56 -10.30 6.72
CA THR A 27 -8.60 -9.27 6.80
C THR A 27 -8.28 -8.23 7.87
N THR A 28 -7.76 -8.63 9.03
CA THR A 28 -7.33 -7.70 10.09
C THR A 28 -6.23 -6.75 9.61
N LYS A 29 -5.25 -7.25 8.86
CA LYS A 29 -4.20 -6.39 8.27
C LYS A 29 -4.78 -5.44 7.23
N LEU A 30 -5.69 -5.90 6.37
CA LEU A 30 -6.38 -5.04 5.40
C LEU A 30 -7.20 -3.93 6.08
N THR A 31 -7.88 -4.23 7.19
CA THR A 31 -8.58 -3.24 8.00
C THR A 31 -7.63 -2.25 8.66
N ALA A 32 -6.48 -2.69 9.17
CA ALA A 32 -5.45 -1.79 9.69
C ALA A 32 -4.90 -0.85 8.61
N ILE A 33 -4.69 -1.36 7.39
CA ILE A 33 -4.29 -0.54 6.22
C ILE A 33 -5.37 0.49 5.90
N LYS A 34 -6.64 0.08 5.91
CA LYS A 34 -7.79 0.97 5.73
C LYS A 34 -7.74 2.14 6.70
N HIS A 35 -7.64 1.87 8.00
CA HIS A 35 -7.62 2.94 9.01
C HIS A 35 -6.41 3.86 8.87
N LYS A 36 -5.24 3.35 8.50
CA LYS A 36 -4.05 4.18 8.23
C LYS A 36 -4.28 5.14 7.06
N LEU A 37 -4.83 4.66 5.96
CA LEU A 37 -5.16 5.50 4.81
C LEU A 37 -6.28 6.51 5.14
N GLU A 38 -7.29 6.09 5.89
CA GLU A 38 -8.37 7.00 6.32
C GLU A 38 -7.84 8.13 7.21
N SER A 39 -6.85 7.86 8.06
CA SER A 39 -6.24 8.89 8.93
C SER A 39 -5.55 10.03 8.15
N ILE A 40 -5.20 9.79 6.89
CA ILE A 40 -4.62 10.79 5.98
C ILE A 40 -5.62 11.29 4.92
N GLY A 41 -6.90 10.91 5.02
CA GLY A 41 -7.96 11.35 4.10
C GLY A 41 -8.10 10.52 2.82
N VAL A 42 -7.49 9.33 2.77
CA VAL A 42 -7.62 8.37 1.66
C VAL A 42 -8.55 7.24 2.08
N LEU A 43 -9.69 7.08 1.41
CA LEU A 43 -10.56 5.94 1.66
C LEU A 43 -10.03 4.71 0.92
N PHE A 44 -9.87 3.60 1.64
CA PHE A 44 -9.54 2.30 1.07
C PHE A 44 -10.68 1.31 1.29
N THR A 45 -11.12 0.66 0.22
CA THR A 45 -12.11 -0.42 0.25
C THR A 45 -11.56 -1.69 -0.40
N PHE A 46 -11.96 -2.83 0.14
CA PHE A 46 -11.65 -4.14 -0.40
C PHE A 46 -12.91 -5.00 -0.38
N THR A 47 -13.24 -5.62 -1.51
CA THR A 47 -14.41 -6.51 -1.64
C THR A 47 -14.01 -7.78 -2.39
N ASN A 48 -14.90 -8.78 -2.35
CA ASN A 48 -14.72 -10.06 -3.03
C ASN A 48 -13.38 -10.76 -2.71
N VAL A 49 -12.91 -10.65 -1.47
CA VAL A 49 -11.62 -11.22 -1.05
C VAL A 49 -11.74 -12.75 -0.98
N LYS A 50 -11.15 -13.42 -1.96
CA LYS A 50 -11.03 -14.89 -2.06
C LYS A 50 -9.62 -15.32 -1.65
N ARG A 51 -9.53 -16.43 -0.91
CA ARG A 51 -8.25 -16.99 -0.45
C ARG A 51 -8.13 -18.46 -0.83
N ASN A 52 -6.90 -18.91 -1.08
CA ASN A 52 -6.60 -20.34 -1.27
C ASN A 52 -6.43 -21.06 0.09
N ARG A 53 -6.13 -22.36 0.05
CA ARG A 53 -5.90 -23.18 1.26
C ARG A 53 -4.71 -22.72 2.10
N LYS A 54 -3.75 -21.99 1.52
CA LYS A 54 -2.61 -21.38 2.20
C LYS A 54 -2.92 -20.00 2.80
N LYS A 55 -4.19 -19.56 2.75
CA LYS A 55 -4.66 -18.23 3.19
C LYS A 55 -4.10 -17.06 2.38
N GLU A 56 -3.53 -17.31 1.20
CA GLU A 56 -3.09 -16.27 0.27
C GLU A 56 -4.30 -15.70 -0.48
N ILE A 57 -4.34 -14.37 -0.68
CA ILE A 57 -5.36 -13.70 -1.49
C ILE A 57 -5.16 -14.09 -2.95
N ILE A 58 -6.17 -14.74 -3.54
CA ILE A 58 -6.21 -15.16 -4.95
C ILE A 58 -7.25 -14.40 -5.78
N GLY A 59 -8.03 -13.56 -5.12
CA GLY A 59 -8.93 -12.64 -5.78
C GLY A 59 -9.44 -11.57 -4.82
N ALA A 60 -9.59 -10.35 -5.32
CA ALA A 60 -10.09 -9.21 -4.58
C ALA A 60 -10.32 -8.04 -5.54
N VAL A 61 -11.21 -7.13 -5.17
CA VAL A 61 -11.29 -5.79 -5.74
C VAL A 61 -10.77 -4.83 -4.70
N PHE A 62 -9.76 -4.05 -5.05
CA PHE A 62 -9.21 -2.99 -4.22
C PHE A 62 -9.49 -1.64 -4.85
N THR A 63 -10.06 -0.73 -4.07
CA THR A 63 -10.30 0.65 -4.50
C THR A 63 -9.72 1.60 -3.46
N ILE A 64 -8.98 2.60 -3.92
CA ILE A 64 -8.58 3.76 -3.14
C ILE A 64 -9.16 5.01 -3.76
N ARG A 65 -9.60 5.95 -2.93
CA ARG A 65 -10.12 7.24 -3.40
C ARG A 65 -9.83 8.35 -2.39
N ASN A 66 -9.64 9.55 -2.90
CA ASN A 66 -9.65 10.77 -2.10
C ASN A 66 -10.55 11.81 -2.80
N LYS A 67 -10.48 13.08 -2.39
CA LYS A 67 -11.30 14.14 -3.00
C LYS A 67 -10.96 14.45 -4.47
N LYS A 68 -9.74 14.15 -4.92
CA LYS A 68 -9.23 14.54 -6.25
C LYS A 68 -9.15 13.39 -7.24
N SER A 69 -9.03 12.15 -6.77
CA SER A 69 -8.71 11.01 -7.62
C SER A 69 -9.22 9.69 -7.05
N ASN A 70 -9.31 8.69 -7.92
CA ASN A 70 -9.68 7.33 -7.58
C ASN A 70 -8.82 6.33 -8.36
N ALA A 71 -8.54 5.17 -7.78
CA ALA A 71 -7.87 4.06 -8.44
C ALA A 71 -8.49 2.74 -7.99
N THR A 72 -8.74 1.83 -8.93
CA THR A 72 -9.31 0.50 -8.66
C THR A 72 -8.52 -0.56 -9.41
N VAL A 73 -8.27 -1.70 -8.75
CA VAL A 73 -7.72 -2.92 -9.36
C VAL A 73 -8.56 -4.13 -8.99
N ARG A 74 -8.69 -5.06 -9.93
CA ARG A 74 -9.45 -6.31 -9.77
C ARG A 74 -8.54 -7.50 -10.03
N PHE A 75 -8.54 -8.45 -9.11
CA PHE A 75 -7.83 -9.73 -9.23
C PHE A 75 -8.84 -10.87 -9.23
N GLU A 76 -8.91 -11.61 -10.33
CA GLU A 76 -9.90 -12.69 -10.52
C GLU A 76 -9.35 -13.95 -11.21
N ASN A 77 -8.04 -14.02 -11.46
CA ASN A 77 -7.42 -15.12 -12.20
C ASN A 77 -7.12 -16.38 -11.36
N GLY A 78 -7.55 -16.42 -10.09
CA GLY A 78 -7.32 -17.54 -9.17
C GLY A 78 -5.86 -17.75 -8.75
N LYS A 79 -4.94 -16.89 -9.21
CA LYS A 79 -3.53 -16.90 -8.83
C LYS A 79 -3.34 -15.94 -7.65
N PRO A 80 -2.34 -16.18 -6.77
CA PRO A 80 -2.04 -15.24 -5.71
C PRO A 80 -1.75 -13.85 -6.27
N ILE A 81 -2.31 -12.82 -5.65
CA ILE A 81 -2.10 -11.45 -6.10
C ILE A 81 -0.60 -11.10 -6.03
N PRO A 82 -0.07 -10.30 -6.97
CA PRO A 82 1.27 -9.76 -6.83
C PRO A 82 1.32 -8.78 -5.66
N ASP A 83 2.52 -8.48 -5.20
CA ASP A 83 2.72 -7.37 -4.29
C ASP A 83 2.34 -6.07 -5.04
N ILE A 84 1.47 -5.26 -4.45
CA ILE A 84 1.02 -4.00 -5.03
C ILE A 84 1.38 -2.84 -4.11
N LEU A 85 1.82 -1.74 -4.71
CA LEU A 85 2.04 -0.47 -4.03
C LEU A 85 0.77 0.37 -4.13
N ILE A 86 0.26 0.81 -2.98
CA ILE A 86 -0.90 1.70 -2.87
C ILE A 86 -0.52 2.96 -2.12
N GLY A 87 -1.23 4.06 -2.38
CA GLY A 87 -1.01 5.29 -1.64
C GLY A 87 -1.44 6.54 -2.39
N GLU A 88 -0.86 7.67 -2.01
CA GLU A 88 -1.12 8.99 -2.56
C GLU A 88 0.20 9.75 -2.74
N VAL A 89 0.38 10.41 -3.88
CA VAL A 89 1.48 11.36 -4.15
C VAL A 89 0.90 12.57 -4.85
N ASN A 90 1.23 13.78 -4.40
CA ASN A 90 0.69 15.04 -4.96
C ASN A 90 -0.85 15.06 -5.01
N ASP A 91 -1.51 14.59 -3.96
CA ASP A 91 -2.96 14.39 -3.87
C ASP A 91 -3.57 13.43 -4.91
N ILE A 92 -2.75 12.69 -5.66
CA ILE A 92 -3.20 11.66 -6.62
C ILE A 92 -3.00 10.28 -6.03
N VAL A 93 -4.08 9.53 -5.88
CA VAL A 93 -4.05 8.14 -5.41
C VAL A 93 -3.58 7.21 -6.53
N PHE A 94 -2.86 6.16 -6.18
CA PHE A 94 -2.36 5.18 -7.14
C PHE A 94 -2.42 3.75 -6.59
N ILE A 95 -2.70 2.80 -7.49
CA ILE A 95 -2.47 1.37 -7.27
C ILE A 95 -1.60 0.88 -8.42
N LYS A 96 -0.41 0.36 -8.11
CA LYS A 96 0.51 -0.17 -9.13
C LYS A 96 1.21 -1.42 -8.63
N PRO A 97 1.72 -2.29 -9.52
CA PRO A 97 2.60 -3.37 -9.11
C PRO A 97 3.75 -2.83 -8.26
N SER A 98 4.03 -3.49 -7.15
CA SER A 98 5.26 -3.23 -6.41
C SER A 98 6.37 -3.88 -7.23
N ASN A 99 7.07 -3.09 -8.04
CA ASN A 99 8.36 -3.54 -8.53
C ASN A 99 9.19 -3.72 -7.27
N LYS A 100 9.46 -4.97 -6.89
CA LYS A 100 10.58 -5.25 -5.99
C LYS A 100 11.78 -4.70 -6.73
N ILE A 101 12.18 -3.48 -6.39
CA ILE A 101 13.56 -3.11 -6.59
C ILE A 101 14.27 -4.20 -5.79
N LYS A 102 14.88 -5.16 -6.50
CA LYS A 102 15.97 -5.93 -5.94
C LYS A 102 16.97 -4.83 -5.59
N THR A 103 16.87 -4.27 -4.40
CA THR A 103 17.98 -3.52 -3.84
C THR A 103 19.03 -4.59 -3.74
N ASP A 104 19.89 -4.62 -4.74
CA ASP A 104 21.10 -5.41 -4.77
C ASP A 104 21.94 -4.83 -3.62
N VAL A 105 21.75 -5.36 -2.41
CA VAL A 105 22.49 -4.96 -1.20
C VAL A 105 23.95 -5.41 -1.29
N LYS A 106 24.48 -5.61 -2.51
CA LYS A 106 25.84 -6.07 -2.78
C LYS A 106 26.83 -4.95 -3.09
N ASN A 107 26.46 -3.67 -3.02
CA ASN A 107 27.38 -2.57 -3.32
C ASN A 107 27.60 -1.54 -2.19
N ILE A 108 27.58 -1.98 -0.92
CA ILE A 108 28.22 -1.22 0.18
C ILE A 108 29.04 -2.19 1.05
N LEU A 109 29.97 -2.91 0.42
CA LEU A 109 31.07 -3.51 1.17
C LEU A 109 32.26 -3.76 0.24
N HIS A 110 32.89 -2.70 -0.30
CA HIS A 110 34.28 -2.78 -0.74
C HIS A 110 35.02 -1.49 -0.34
N GLN A 111 35.74 -1.61 0.78
CA GLN A 111 37.07 -1.05 1.04
C GLN A 111 37.15 0.49 1.13
N LYS A 112 37.09 1.11 2.33
CA LYS A 112 38.21 1.20 3.29
C LYS A 112 39.43 0.34 2.93
N ASN A 113 40.39 0.98 2.28
CA ASN A 113 41.80 0.87 2.62
C ASN A 113 42.38 2.28 2.61
#